data_AF-A0AAN6V7A8-F1
#
_entry.id   AF-A0AAN6V7A8-F1
#
_cell.length_a   1.000
_cell.length_b   1.000
_cell.length_c   1.000
_cell.angle_alpha   90.00
_cell.angle_beta   90.00
_cell.angle_gamma   90.00
#
_symmetry.space_group_name_H-M   'P 1'
#
loop_
_entity.id
_entity.type
_entity.pdbx_description
1 polymer ?
#
loop_
_entity_poly.entity_id
_entity_poly.type
_entity_poly.pdbx_seq_one_letter_code
_entity_poly.pdbx_strand_id
1 'polypeptide(L)'
;MDSGLEDDLDLYALLGVDNSASPNDIKKAYRKLALQHHPDKVPEEIRAESEAKFKAITQAYEILRDDEKRHLYDTHGMAAFDPSRGGPGGPDVDLNDILSQMFGMNMGGMPGGMPGSGPRRPRRSPDEEQAYKVTLEELYKGKTVKFAAEKQVVCGQCKGSGAKDKVKSNTCDRCHGAGRQEAFRQVGPGLVRKEVIPCDHCQGSGMYYKEKDRCKKCKGKRTIKETKALELYIPRGSMQGERIVLEGEADQMPDMIPGDLIFHLAEEPHDNFTRIGHDLSADLHVTLAEALSGFSRVVLKHLDGRGIHIDHPRGKILRPGDALKVPGEGMPHKRGDAKGDLYLIVKVDFPEDGWLSSNAEYDSLQKLLPPPVEPIEAEEIDEVQYEANADIEEMGAHQGDPRYGGEWEDEEEEEGGPQCTKAFMRHQSDRFLRVDSAWRKPKGIDNRVRRRFRGNLAMPSIGYGSNKKTRHLTPSGHKAFRVSNVKDVELLLMHNKTYAAEIAHNVSSRKRVDIIARAKQLGVKVTNPKAKVTTEV
;
A
#
# COMPACT_ATOMS: atom_id res chain seq x y z
N MET A 1 42.56 -18.93 41.96
CA MET A 1 42.24 -20.16 41.23
C MET A 1 40.81 -19.99 40.78
N ASP A 2 40.65 -19.40 39.60
CA ASP A 2 39.35 -19.19 38.97
C ASP A 2 39.43 -19.96 37.66
N SER A 3 38.69 -21.06 37.59
CA SER A 3 38.78 -22.07 36.55
C SER A 3 38.14 -21.59 35.26
N GLY A 4 38.93 -21.49 34.19
CA GLY A 4 38.43 -21.33 32.84
C GLY A 4 37.54 -22.51 32.43
N LEU A 5 36.33 -22.18 31.98
CA LEU A 5 35.43 -23.03 31.21
C LEU A 5 34.83 -22.14 30.11
N GLU A 6 35.57 -22.00 29.01
CA GLU A 6 34.95 -21.69 27.72
C GLU A 6 34.40 -23.03 27.21
N ASP A 7 33.12 -23.29 27.50
CA ASP A 7 32.44 -24.50 27.06
C ASP A 7 32.30 -24.47 25.53
N ASP A 8 33.15 -25.22 24.83
CA ASP A 8 32.86 -25.77 23.50
C ASP A 8 31.60 -26.65 23.62
N LEU A 9 30.43 -26.01 23.58
CA LEU A 9 29.14 -26.67 23.74
C LEU A 9 28.91 -27.66 22.59
N ASP A 10 28.76 -28.94 22.95
CA ASP A 10 28.37 -30.01 22.04
C ASP A 10 27.05 -29.65 21.31
N LEU A 11 27.04 -29.75 19.98
CA LEU A 11 25.89 -29.42 19.13
C LEU A 11 24.67 -30.30 19.44
N TYR A 12 24.90 -31.56 19.83
CA TYR A 12 23.84 -32.48 20.24
C TYR A 12 23.23 -32.05 21.57
N ALA A 13 24.07 -31.63 22.53
CA ALA A 13 23.62 -31.09 23.81
C ALA A 13 22.84 -29.77 23.63
N LEU A 14 23.26 -28.92 22.68
CA LEU A 14 22.58 -27.66 22.36
C LEU A 14 21.16 -27.88 21.81
N LEU A 15 20.96 -28.92 21.00
CA LEU A 15 19.65 -29.33 20.50
C LEU A 15 18.87 -30.21 21.49
N GLY A 16 19.50 -30.66 22.58
CA GLY A 16 18.92 -31.55 23.56
C GLY A 16 18.60 -32.94 23.01
N VAL A 17 19.45 -33.44 22.10
CA VAL A 17 19.31 -34.77 21.47
C VAL A 17 20.57 -35.59 21.70
N ASP A 18 20.44 -36.91 21.60
CA ASP A 18 21.57 -37.84 21.72
C ASP A 18 22.41 -37.88 20.42
N ASN A 19 23.68 -38.26 20.50
CA ASN A 19 24.56 -38.37 19.34
C ASN A 19 24.07 -39.44 18.32
N SER A 20 23.27 -40.41 18.77
CA SER A 20 22.64 -41.42 17.93
C SER A 20 21.29 -40.97 17.34
N ALA A 21 20.90 -39.69 17.48
CA ALA A 21 19.59 -39.20 17.05
C ALA A 21 19.41 -39.27 15.53
N SER A 22 18.20 -39.65 15.09
CA SER A 22 17.85 -39.67 13.68
C SER A 22 17.70 -38.24 13.12
N PRO A 23 17.86 -38.03 11.80
CA PRO A 23 17.64 -36.71 11.18
C PRO A 23 16.24 -36.13 11.47
N ASN A 24 15.25 -37.01 11.66
CA ASN A 24 13.89 -36.61 12.00
C ASN A 24 13.78 -36.09 13.44
N ASP A 25 14.56 -36.64 14.37
CA ASP A 25 14.56 -36.22 15.78
C ASP A 25 15.30 -34.90 15.95
N ILE A 26 16.42 -34.73 15.25
CA ILE A 26 17.16 -33.45 15.14
C ILE A 26 16.23 -32.35 14.59
N LYS A 27 15.46 -32.64 13.54
CA LYS A 27 14.48 -31.71 12.96
C LYS A 27 13.30 -31.39 13.89
N LYS A 28 12.88 -32.34 14.74
CA LYS A 28 11.84 -32.09 15.74
C LYS A 28 12.35 -31.22 16.87
N ALA A 29 13.56 -31.50 17.37
CA ALA A 29 14.22 -30.74 18.42
C ALA A 29 14.46 -29.28 18.00
N TYR A 30 15.01 -29.06 16.80
CA TYR A 30 15.17 -27.73 16.21
C TYR A 30 13.85 -26.96 16.17
N ARG A 31 12.76 -27.57 15.65
CA ARG A 31 11.46 -26.88 15.57
C ARG A 31 10.92 -26.47 16.94
N LYS A 32 11.12 -27.31 17.97
CA LYS A 32 10.68 -27.01 19.33
C LYS A 32 11.45 -25.83 19.92
N LEU A 33 12.78 -25.85 19.80
CA LEU A 33 13.65 -24.80 20.34
C LEU A 33 13.55 -23.48 19.56
N ALA A 34 13.43 -23.54 18.23
CA ALA A 34 13.23 -22.38 17.36
C ALA A 34 11.92 -21.63 17.68
N LEU A 35 10.85 -22.35 18.06
CA LEU A 35 9.60 -21.73 18.49
C LEU A 35 9.68 -21.11 19.89
N GLN A 36 10.50 -21.68 20.77
CA GLN A 36 10.69 -21.20 22.15
C GLN A 36 11.57 -19.95 22.21
N HIS A 37 12.61 -19.87 21.37
CA HIS A 37 13.57 -18.77 21.33
C HIS A 37 13.34 -17.79 20.18
N HIS A 38 12.16 -17.82 19.54
CA HIS A 38 11.85 -16.89 18.45
C HIS A 38 11.76 -15.45 18.97
N PRO A 39 12.46 -14.47 18.36
CA PRO A 39 12.53 -13.09 18.86
C PRO A 39 11.16 -12.40 18.97
N ASP A 40 10.19 -12.78 18.14
CA ASP A 40 8.81 -12.23 18.19
C ASP A 40 7.92 -12.84 19.29
N LYS A 41 8.31 -13.98 19.89
CA LYS A 41 7.48 -14.69 20.89
C LYS A 41 7.95 -14.50 22.32
N VAL A 42 9.11 -13.89 22.52
CA VAL A 42 9.74 -13.72 23.83
C VAL A 42 9.61 -12.25 24.27
N PRO A 43 9.39 -11.98 25.58
CA PRO A 43 9.38 -10.61 26.12
C PRO A 43 10.65 -9.82 25.81
N GLU A 44 10.54 -8.50 25.72
CA GLU A 44 11.60 -7.58 25.26
C GLU A 44 12.89 -7.66 26.11
N GLU A 45 12.77 -7.99 27.39
CA GLU A 45 13.90 -8.14 28.33
C GLU A 45 14.81 -9.35 28.01
N ILE A 46 14.25 -10.45 27.48
CA ILE A 46 14.98 -11.70 27.21
C ILE A 46 15.26 -11.84 25.69
N ARG A 47 14.98 -10.79 24.92
CA ARG A 47 15.09 -10.82 23.45
C ARG A 47 16.52 -11.01 22.98
N ALA A 48 17.48 -10.32 23.59
CA ALA A 48 18.89 -10.41 23.24
C ALA A 48 19.47 -11.81 23.51
N GLU A 49 19.12 -12.41 24.65
CA GLU A 49 19.56 -13.77 24.99
C GLU A 49 18.89 -14.83 24.11
N SER A 50 17.60 -14.65 23.78
CA SER A 50 16.87 -15.56 22.90
C SER A 50 17.39 -15.49 21.46
N GLU A 51 17.79 -14.31 20.99
CA GLU A 51 18.43 -14.15 19.69
C GLU A 51 19.78 -14.89 19.63
N ALA A 52 20.61 -14.79 20.66
CA ALA A 52 21.88 -15.52 20.74
C ALA A 52 21.67 -17.04 20.75
N LYS A 53 20.72 -17.53 21.56
CA LYS A 53 20.36 -18.97 21.60
C LYS A 53 19.78 -19.45 20.27
N PHE A 54 18.91 -18.65 19.65
CA PHE A 54 18.32 -18.96 18.35
C PHE A 54 19.38 -19.09 17.26
N LYS A 55 20.38 -18.21 17.24
CA LYS A 55 21.53 -18.29 16.32
C LYS A 55 22.31 -19.58 16.54
N ALA A 56 22.66 -19.92 17.78
CA ALA A 56 23.38 -21.14 18.10
C ALA A 56 22.59 -22.41 17.71
N ILE A 57 21.28 -22.45 18.02
CA ILE A 57 20.39 -23.57 17.66
C ILE A 57 20.29 -23.75 16.14
N THR A 58 20.28 -22.65 15.39
CA THR A 58 20.23 -22.69 13.92
C THR A 58 21.54 -23.24 13.35
N GLN A 59 22.68 -22.79 13.87
CA GLN A 59 24.01 -23.30 13.49
C GLN A 59 24.14 -24.80 13.77
N ALA A 60 23.71 -25.27 14.94
CA ALA A 60 23.71 -26.69 15.29
C ALA A 60 22.87 -27.51 14.32
N TYR A 61 21.68 -27.02 13.96
CA TYR A 61 20.81 -27.70 13.01
C TYR A 61 21.40 -27.75 11.59
N GLU A 62 22.07 -26.70 11.13
CA GLU A 62 22.70 -26.70 9.80
C GLU A 62 23.83 -27.72 9.66
N ILE A 63 24.62 -27.90 10.72
CA ILE A 63 25.72 -28.87 10.75
C ILE A 63 25.16 -30.29 10.90
N LEU A 64 24.22 -30.51 11.83
CA LEU A 64 23.72 -31.86 12.17
C LEU A 64 22.66 -32.39 11.20
N ARG A 65 22.06 -31.54 10.35
CA ARG A 65 21.08 -31.96 9.33
C ARG A 65 21.72 -32.63 8.13
N ASP A 66 22.92 -32.21 7.76
CA ASP A 66 23.64 -32.70 6.58
C ASP A 66 24.54 -33.87 6.97
N ASP A 67 24.37 -35.02 6.33
CA ASP A 67 25.07 -36.25 6.69
C ASP A 67 26.61 -36.10 6.54
N GLU A 68 27.10 -35.30 5.58
CA GLU A 68 28.53 -35.07 5.38
C GLU A 68 29.09 -34.14 6.45
N LYS A 69 28.38 -33.06 6.78
CA LYS A 69 28.81 -32.11 7.82
C LYS A 69 28.71 -32.71 9.22
N ARG A 70 27.69 -33.54 9.46
CA ARG A 70 27.54 -34.30 10.70
C ARG A 70 28.72 -35.25 10.90
N HIS A 71 29.10 -35.99 9.86
CA HIS A 71 30.28 -36.86 9.92
C HIS A 71 31.57 -36.06 10.20
N LEU A 72 31.75 -34.91 9.56
CA LEU A 72 32.89 -34.01 9.81
C LEU A 72 32.91 -33.49 11.27
N TYR A 73 31.76 -33.14 11.81
CA TYR A 73 31.62 -32.74 13.21
C TYR A 73 31.92 -33.90 14.18
N ASP A 74 31.39 -35.09 13.91
CA ASP A 74 31.59 -36.27 14.75
C ASP A 74 33.06 -36.75 14.76
N THR A 75 33.82 -36.47 13.69
CA THR A 75 35.22 -36.89 13.55
C THR A 75 36.24 -35.83 13.99
N HIS A 76 35.94 -34.55 13.79
CA HIS A 76 36.89 -33.45 14.00
C HIS A 76 36.39 -32.36 14.95
N GLY A 77 35.16 -32.46 15.46
CA GLY A 77 34.53 -31.47 16.32
C GLY A 77 34.27 -30.14 15.61
N MET A 78 34.08 -29.07 16.40
CA MET A 78 33.85 -27.72 15.85
C MET A 78 35.07 -27.18 15.08
N ALA A 79 36.25 -27.74 15.29
CA ALA A 79 37.49 -27.32 14.62
C ALA A 79 37.47 -27.53 13.09
N ALA A 80 36.59 -28.38 12.55
CA ALA A 80 36.39 -28.54 11.12
C ALA A 80 35.69 -27.34 10.45
N PHE A 81 35.10 -26.45 11.25
CA PHE A 81 34.29 -25.33 10.78
C PHE A 81 34.88 -23.97 11.21
N ASP A 82 36.13 -23.94 11.70
CA ASP A 82 36.86 -22.71 12.04
C ASP A 82 37.36 -22.00 10.76
N PRO A 83 36.90 -20.76 10.48
CA PRO A 83 37.33 -19.97 9.31
C PRO A 83 38.84 -19.65 9.31
N SER A 84 39.53 -19.80 10.44
CA SER A 84 40.96 -19.47 10.60
C SER A 84 41.90 -20.56 10.09
N ARG A 85 41.41 -21.78 9.85
CA ARG A 85 42.18 -22.89 9.28
C ARG A 85 41.79 -23.12 7.83
N GLY A 86 42.49 -22.44 6.92
CA GLY A 86 42.32 -22.57 5.47
C GLY A 86 42.46 -24.02 4.98
N GLY A 87 41.33 -24.69 4.78
CA GLY A 87 41.18 -25.95 4.06
C GLY A 87 40.60 -25.71 2.65
N PRO A 88 40.97 -26.52 1.64
CA PRO A 88 40.59 -26.25 0.26
C PRO A 88 39.16 -26.71 -0.02
N GLY A 89 38.21 -25.77 0.01
CA GLY A 89 36.86 -25.99 -0.50
C GLY A 89 35.76 -25.29 0.30
N GLY A 90 35.53 -24.02 0.02
CA GLY A 90 34.36 -23.29 0.51
C GLY A 90 34.45 -21.81 0.15
N PRO A 91 33.53 -21.26 -0.66
CA PRO A 91 33.46 -19.83 -0.89
C PRO A 91 33.12 -19.13 0.43
N ASP A 92 33.86 -18.07 0.69
CA ASP A 92 33.65 -17.09 1.76
C ASP A 92 32.18 -16.68 1.80
N VAL A 93 31.43 -17.21 2.77
CA VAL A 93 30.03 -16.85 3.02
C VAL A 93 29.95 -16.16 4.36
N ASP A 94 30.06 -14.84 4.33
CA ASP A 94 29.69 -14.00 5.46
C ASP A 94 28.20 -14.27 5.78
N LEU A 95 27.95 -14.84 6.96
CA LEU A 95 26.61 -15.26 7.40
C LEU A 95 25.65 -14.07 7.58
N ASN A 96 26.17 -12.84 7.69
CA ASN A 96 25.33 -11.65 7.66
C ASN A 96 24.80 -11.36 6.24
N ASP A 97 25.48 -11.86 5.21
CA ASP A 97 25.10 -11.72 3.81
C ASP A 97 24.15 -12.84 3.35
N ILE A 98 24.28 -14.07 3.87
CA ILE A 98 23.30 -15.16 3.65
C ILE A 98 21.94 -14.85 4.29
N LEU A 99 21.92 -14.28 5.51
CA LEU A 99 20.68 -13.87 6.16
C LEU A 99 20.02 -12.70 5.41
N SER A 100 20.84 -11.77 4.89
CA SER A 100 20.38 -10.68 4.02
C SER A 100 19.89 -11.18 2.65
N GLN A 101 20.42 -12.28 2.12
CA GLN A 101 19.98 -12.90 0.87
C GLN A 101 18.70 -13.71 1.02
N MET A 102 18.47 -14.34 2.17
CA MET A 102 17.26 -15.13 2.42
C MET A 102 16.05 -14.26 2.80
N PHE A 103 16.27 -13.09 3.41
CA PHE A 103 15.21 -12.15 3.81
C PHE A 103 15.11 -10.86 2.98
N GLY A 104 16.05 -10.59 2.06
CA GLY A 104 16.20 -9.26 1.42
C GLY A 104 16.29 -9.18 -0.11
N MET A 105 16.21 -10.27 -0.88
CA MET A 105 16.33 -10.20 -2.35
C MET A 105 15.28 -11.02 -3.11
N ASN A 106 14.06 -10.48 -3.19
CA ASN A 106 13.15 -10.77 -4.29
C ASN A 106 12.61 -9.45 -4.87
N MET A 107 13.45 -8.72 -5.62
CA MET A 107 13.02 -7.79 -6.66
C MET A 107 14.23 -7.23 -7.42
N GLY A 108 14.39 -7.65 -8.69
CA GLY A 108 14.92 -6.78 -9.74
C GLY A 108 16.41 -6.89 -10.10
N GLY A 109 16.72 -7.80 -11.01
CA GLY A 109 17.51 -7.51 -12.22
C GLY A 109 19.04 -7.48 -12.13
N MET A 110 19.69 -8.57 -12.59
CA MET A 110 20.70 -8.54 -13.66
C MET A 110 21.12 -9.97 -14.06
N PRO A 111 21.74 -10.16 -15.24
CA PRO A 111 21.56 -11.31 -16.11
C PRO A 111 22.81 -12.19 -16.17
N GLY A 112 22.67 -13.52 -16.00
CA GLY A 112 23.80 -14.42 -16.22
C GLY A 112 23.67 -15.88 -15.78
N GLY A 113 22.48 -16.37 -15.46
CA GLY A 113 22.30 -17.75 -14.98
C GLY A 113 22.25 -18.78 -16.11
N MET A 114 23.31 -19.58 -16.24
CA MET A 114 23.35 -20.86 -16.97
C MET A 114 22.20 -21.77 -16.45
N PRO A 115 21.40 -22.43 -17.31
CA PRO A 115 20.20 -23.14 -16.87
C PRO A 115 20.52 -24.50 -16.24
N GLY A 116 20.63 -24.52 -14.91
CA GLY A 116 20.67 -25.73 -14.10
C GLY A 116 19.34 -26.49 -14.14
N SER A 117 19.38 -27.74 -14.57
CA SER A 117 18.23 -28.65 -14.64
C SER A 117 17.85 -29.19 -13.25
N GLY A 118 17.14 -28.39 -12.47
CA GLY A 118 16.38 -28.92 -11.32
C GLY A 118 15.21 -29.79 -11.81
N PRO A 119 14.72 -30.75 -11.00
CA PRO A 119 13.56 -31.56 -11.35
C PRO A 119 12.39 -30.65 -11.73
N ARG A 120 11.89 -30.82 -12.96
CA ARG A 120 10.80 -30.03 -13.53
C ARG A 120 9.58 -30.14 -12.61
N ARG A 121 9.31 -29.10 -11.83
CA ARG A 121 8.02 -28.96 -11.14
C ARG A 121 6.92 -29.14 -12.19
N PRO A 122 5.85 -29.90 -11.90
CA PRO A 122 4.70 -29.98 -12.79
C PRO A 122 4.26 -28.56 -13.16
N ARG A 123 4.09 -28.29 -14.45
CA ARG A 123 3.66 -26.97 -14.91
C ARG A 123 2.22 -26.75 -14.44
N ARG A 124 1.91 -25.58 -13.88
CA ARG A 124 0.56 -25.19 -13.45
C ARG A 124 -0.10 -24.32 -14.51
N SER A 125 -1.38 -24.55 -14.81
CA SER A 125 -2.15 -23.62 -15.66
C SER A 125 -2.29 -22.26 -14.96
N PRO A 126 -2.50 -21.17 -15.73
CA PRO A 126 -2.70 -19.85 -15.14
C PRO A 126 -3.92 -19.82 -14.22
N ASP A 127 -3.83 -19.05 -13.14
CA ASP A 127 -4.96 -18.75 -12.28
C ASP A 127 -5.93 -17.82 -13.02
N GLU A 128 -7.23 -17.92 -12.71
CA GLU A 128 -8.28 -17.09 -13.27
C GLU A 128 -8.76 -16.10 -12.20
N GLU A 129 -8.72 -14.80 -12.49
CA GLU A 129 -9.15 -13.76 -11.56
C GLU A 129 -10.50 -13.17 -12.00
N GLN A 130 -11.47 -13.15 -11.09
CA GLN A 130 -12.81 -12.61 -11.33
C GLN A 130 -13.20 -11.62 -10.22
N ALA A 131 -13.79 -10.49 -10.59
CA ALA A 131 -14.37 -9.56 -9.61
C ALA A 131 -15.80 -10.02 -9.25
N TYR A 132 -16.06 -10.23 -7.96
CA TYR A 132 -17.40 -10.58 -7.46
C TYR A 132 -18.00 -9.39 -6.73
N LYS A 133 -19.09 -8.85 -7.30
CA LYS A 133 -19.81 -7.71 -6.70
C LYS A 133 -20.63 -8.18 -5.51
N VAL A 134 -20.55 -7.44 -4.41
CA VAL A 134 -21.19 -7.75 -3.13
C VAL A 134 -21.81 -6.51 -2.52
N THR A 135 -23.01 -6.65 -1.97
CA THR A 135 -23.65 -5.56 -1.23
C THR A 135 -23.17 -5.52 0.22
N LEU A 136 -23.29 -4.36 0.87
CA LEU A 136 -22.90 -4.18 2.26
C LEU A 136 -23.70 -5.09 3.22
N GLU A 137 -24.97 -5.36 2.92
CA GLU A 137 -25.82 -6.28 3.68
C GLU A 137 -25.31 -7.73 3.63
N GLU A 138 -24.85 -8.17 2.47
CA GLU A 138 -24.27 -9.50 2.27
C GLU A 138 -22.94 -9.63 3.02
N LEU A 139 -22.14 -8.58 3.03
CA LEU A 139 -20.90 -8.51 3.82
C LEU A 139 -21.18 -8.50 5.33
N TYR A 140 -22.31 -7.93 5.76
CA TYR A 140 -22.71 -7.91 7.17
C TYR A 140 -23.20 -9.29 7.66
N LYS A 141 -24.09 -9.92 6.90
CA LYS A 141 -24.68 -11.23 7.28
C LYS A 141 -23.77 -12.42 6.95
N GLY A 142 -22.88 -12.25 5.97
CA GLY A 142 -22.22 -13.36 5.29
C GLY A 142 -23.18 -14.00 4.27
N LYS A 143 -22.63 -14.52 3.17
CA LYS A 143 -23.42 -15.13 2.09
C LYS A 143 -22.71 -16.34 1.53
N THR A 144 -23.49 -17.37 1.22
CA THR A 144 -23.03 -18.52 0.44
C THR A 144 -23.73 -18.50 -0.91
N VAL A 145 -22.95 -18.39 -1.99
CA VAL A 145 -23.46 -18.24 -3.35
C VAL A 145 -23.16 -19.49 -4.14
N LYS A 146 -24.18 -20.09 -4.74
CA LYS A 146 -24.02 -21.18 -5.70
C LYS A 146 -24.15 -20.64 -7.11
N PHE A 147 -23.15 -20.87 -7.94
CA PHE A 147 -23.13 -20.40 -9.33
C PHE A 147 -22.58 -21.48 -10.25
N ALA A 148 -22.98 -21.44 -11.51
CA ALA A 148 -22.48 -22.33 -12.54
C ALA A 148 -21.31 -21.66 -13.25
N ALA A 149 -20.12 -22.24 -13.15
CA ALA A 149 -18.94 -21.80 -13.87
C ALA A 149 -18.70 -22.71 -15.08
N GLU A 150 -18.49 -22.12 -16.25
CA GLU A 150 -18.01 -22.85 -17.41
C GLU A 150 -16.49 -22.94 -17.34
N LYS A 151 -15.94 -24.15 -17.35
CA LYS A 151 -14.49 -24.35 -17.38
C LYS A 151 -14.07 -25.34 -18.45
N GLN A 152 -12.85 -25.19 -18.93
CA GLN A 152 -12.20 -26.20 -19.76
C GLN A 152 -11.65 -27.31 -18.88
N VAL A 153 -12.09 -28.54 -19.14
CA VAL A 153 -11.56 -29.73 -18.50
C VAL A 153 -10.83 -30.61 -19.51
N VAL A 154 -9.83 -31.34 -19.04
CA VAL A 154 -9.16 -32.35 -19.87
C VAL A 154 -10.19 -33.40 -20.27
N CYS A 155 -10.23 -33.74 -21.56
CA CYS A 155 -11.23 -34.66 -22.10
C CYS A 155 -11.08 -36.04 -21.44
N GLY A 156 -12.09 -36.44 -20.66
CA GLY A 156 -12.08 -37.73 -19.95
C GLY A 156 -11.98 -38.97 -20.87
N GLN A 157 -12.43 -38.88 -22.13
CA GLN A 157 -12.35 -40.00 -23.08
C GLN A 157 -10.93 -40.26 -23.59
N CYS A 158 -10.13 -39.22 -23.81
CA CYS A 158 -8.77 -39.37 -24.36
C CYS A 158 -7.68 -39.00 -23.34
N LYS A 159 -8.06 -38.60 -22.12
CA LYS A 159 -7.19 -38.17 -21.02
C LYS A 159 -6.14 -37.14 -21.47
N GLY A 160 -6.54 -36.20 -22.33
CA GLY A 160 -5.66 -35.15 -22.85
C GLY A 160 -4.78 -35.53 -24.04
N SER A 161 -4.81 -36.79 -24.51
CA SER A 161 -4.02 -37.19 -25.70
C SER A 161 -4.53 -36.58 -27.02
N GLY A 162 -5.84 -36.31 -27.11
CA GLY A 162 -6.49 -35.78 -28.32
C GLY A 162 -6.84 -36.82 -29.38
N ALA A 163 -6.51 -38.09 -29.16
CA ALA A 163 -6.78 -39.20 -30.09
C ALA A 163 -7.70 -40.26 -29.48
N LYS A 164 -8.10 -41.23 -30.30
CA LYS A 164 -8.67 -42.50 -29.81
C LYS A 164 -7.59 -43.32 -29.09
N ASP A 165 -8.03 -44.22 -28.22
CA ASP A 165 -7.13 -45.05 -27.42
C ASP A 165 -6.13 -45.82 -28.29
N LYS A 166 -4.85 -45.79 -27.86
CA LYS A 166 -3.72 -46.54 -28.44
C LYS A 166 -3.35 -46.17 -29.89
N VAL A 167 -3.78 -45.03 -30.41
CA VAL A 167 -3.32 -44.55 -31.72
C VAL A 167 -1.98 -43.82 -31.61
N LYS A 168 -1.03 -44.15 -32.49
CA LYS A 168 0.26 -43.47 -32.57
C LYS A 168 0.10 -42.09 -33.22
N SER A 169 0.73 -41.08 -32.63
CA SER A 169 0.77 -39.73 -33.17
C SER A 169 1.76 -39.63 -34.33
N ASN A 170 1.44 -38.82 -35.34
CA ASN A 170 2.41 -38.44 -36.38
C ASN A 170 3.09 -37.13 -35.98
N THR A 171 4.40 -37.02 -36.23
CA THR A 171 5.14 -35.77 -36.04
C THR A 171 4.59 -34.71 -36.99
N CYS A 172 4.40 -33.48 -36.50
CA CYS A 172 3.89 -32.40 -37.33
C CYS A 172 4.89 -32.06 -38.44
N ASP A 173 4.45 -32.18 -39.70
CA ASP A 173 5.27 -31.91 -40.88
C ASP A 173 5.64 -30.42 -41.03
N ARG A 174 4.85 -29.54 -40.40
CA ARG A 174 4.97 -28.08 -40.52
C ARG A 174 5.92 -27.45 -39.50
N CYS A 175 5.99 -27.99 -38.28
CA CYS A 175 6.90 -27.51 -37.24
C CYS A 175 7.95 -28.55 -36.85
N HIS A 176 7.99 -29.71 -37.54
CA HIS A 176 8.89 -30.83 -37.27
C HIS A 176 8.95 -31.22 -35.78
N GLY A 177 7.80 -31.29 -35.11
CA GLY A 177 7.73 -31.60 -33.68
C GLY A 177 7.96 -30.43 -32.72
N ALA A 178 8.34 -29.24 -33.21
CA ALA A 178 8.65 -28.09 -32.35
C ALA A 178 7.42 -27.39 -31.73
N GLY A 179 6.20 -27.65 -32.24
CA GLY A 179 4.95 -27.06 -31.75
C GLY A 179 4.74 -25.57 -32.08
N ARG A 180 5.76 -24.87 -32.56
CA ARG A 180 5.77 -23.42 -32.81
C ARG A 180 6.38 -23.08 -34.17
N GLN A 181 5.97 -21.95 -34.75
CA GLN A 181 6.44 -21.44 -36.04
C GLN A 181 6.76 -19.94 -35.93
N GLU A 182 7.76 -19.48 -36.69
CA GLU A 182 8.07 -18.05 -36.80
C GLU A 182 7.15 -17.42 -37.84
N ALA A 183 6.39 -16.41 -37.42
CA ALA A 183 5.56 -15.59 -38.31
C ALA A 183 6.04 -14.14 -38.28
N PHE A 184 6.04 -13.48 -39.44
CA PHE A 184 6.39 -12.07 -39.53
C PHE A 184 5.12 -11.23 -39.40
N ARG A 185 5.04 -10.41 -38.34
CA ARG A 185 3.95 -9.45 -38.15
C ARG A 185 4.45 -8.06 -38.53
N GLN A 186 3.78 -7.42 -39.49
CA GLN A 186 4.07 -6.04 -39.87
C GLN A 186 3.48 -5.10 -38.82
N VAL A 187 4.35 -4.42 -38.07
CA VAL A 187 3.98 -3.54 -36.93
C VAL A 187 3.91 -2.08 -37.39
N GLY A 188 4.34 -1.79 -38.62
CA GLY A 188 4.23 -0.48 -39.27
C GLY A 188 4.82 -0.52 -40.68
N PRO A 189 4.77 0.60 -41.43
CA PRO A 189 5.38 0.70 -42.74
C PRO A 189 6.88 0.38 -42.67
N GLY A 190 7.30 -0.69 -43.35
CA GLY A 190 8.70 -1.16 -43.36
C GLY A 190 9.22 -1.87 -42.09
N LEU A 191 8.43 -2.00 -41.03
CA LEU A 191 8.83 -2.70 -39.80
C LEU A 191 8.12 -4.05 -39.65
N VAL A 192 8.85 -5.15 -39.91
CA VAL A 192 8.40 -6.52 -39.65
C VAL A 192 9.08 -7.08 -38.40
N ARG A 193 8.28 -7.58 -37.45
CA ARG A 193 8.77 -8.26 -36.24
C ARG A 193 8.54 -9.77 -36.41
N LYS A 194 9.58 -10.56 -36.12
CA LYS A 194 9.44 -12.01 -35.97
C LYS A 194 8.72 -12.32 -34.66
N GLU A 195 7.59 -13.00 -34.75
CA GLU A 195 6.78 -13.47 -33.62
C GLU A 195 6.71 -15.00 -33.66
N VAL A 196 6.88 -15.64 -32.51
CA VAL A 196 6.78 -17.10 -32.39
C VAL A 196 5.31 -17.43 -32.08
N ILE A 197 4.62 -18.02 -33.05
CA ILE A 197 3.20 -18.37 -32.95
C ILE A 197 3.09 -19.90 -32.78
N PRO A 198 2.12 -20.44 -32.02
CA PRO A 198 1.82 -21.87 -32.03
C PRO A 198 1.53 -22.35 -33.45
N CYS A 199 2.08 -23.50 -33.85
CA CYS A 199 1.88 -24.03 -35.20
C CYS A 199 0.39 -24.32 -35.47
N ASP A 200 -0.18 -23.76 -36.54
CA ASP A 200 -1.61 -23.90 -36.87
C ASP A 200 -2.06 -25.35 -37.05
N HIS A 201 -1.15 -26.22 -37.52
CA HIS A 201 -1.47 -27.61 -37.87
C HIS A 201 -1.49 -28.56 -36.66
N CYS A 202 -0.58 -28.37 -35.70
CA CYS A 202 -0.55 -29.18 -34.48
C CYS A 202 -1.03 -28.43 -33.23
N GLN A 203 -1.40 -27.16 -33.36
CA GLN A 203 -1.89 -26.27 -32.29
C GLN A 203 -1.00 -26.31 -31.04
N GLY A 204 0.32 -26.18 -31.22
CA GLY A 204 1.26 -26.21 -30.10
C GLY A 204 1.78 -27.60 -29.70
N SER A 205 1.12 -28.68 -30.10
CA SER A 205 1.44 -30.01 -29.56
C SER A 205 2.60 -30.76 -30.21
N GLY A 206 3.14 -30.26 -31.33
CA GLY A 206 4.23 -30.90 -32.10
C GLY A 206 3.81 -32.19 -32.85
N MET A 207 2.63 -32.71 -32.55
CA MET A 207 2.10 -33.98 -33.05
C MET A 207 0.71 -33.77 -33.63
N TYR A 208 0.32 -34.56 -34.62
CA TYR A 208 -1.05 -34.52 -35.15
C TYR A 208 -1.61 -35.93 -35.35
N TYR A 209 -2.93 -36.01 -35.33
CA TYR A 209 -3.68 -37.23 -35.62
C TYR A 209 -4.51 -37.03 -36.88
N LYS A 210 -4.57 -38.08 -37.71
CA LYS A 210 -5.47 -38.13 -38.87
C LYS A 210 -6.90 -37.95 -38.39
N GLU A 211 -7.75 -37.35 -39.21
CA GLU A 211 -9.10 -36.97 -38.80
C GLU A 211 -9.94 -38.14 -38.25
N LYS A 212 -9.78 -39.33 -38.83
CA LYS A 212 -10.43 -40.58 -38.39
C LYS A 212 -9.98 -41.03 -36.99
N ASP A 213 -8.79 -40.61 -36.55
CA ASP A 213 -8.16 -41.03 -35.31
C ASP A 213 -8.28 -40.01 -34.18
N ARG A 214 -8.83 -38.83 -34.50
CA ARG A 214 -9.13 -37.80 -33.49
C ARG A 214 -10.20 -38.31 -32.54
N CYS A 215 -10.07 -37.91 -31.28
CA CYS A 215 -11.10 -38.19 -30.27
C CYS A 215 -12.45 -37.58 -30.71
N LYS A 216 -13.54 -38.35 -30.63
CA LYS A 216 -14.87 -37.91 -31.06
C LYS A 216 -15.42 -36.75 -30.20
N LYS A 217 -15.17 -36.75 -28.89
CA LYS A 217 -15.68 -35.75 -27.94
C LYS A 217 -14.95 -34.40 -28.04
N CYS A 218 -13.61 -34.40 -28.05
CA CYS A 218 -12.83 -33.16 -28.13
C CYS A 218 -12.40 -32.77 -29.55
N LYS A 219 -12.66 -33.63 -30.57
CA LYS A 219 -12.26 -33.43 -31.98
C LYS A 219 -10.77 -33.07 -32.16
N GLY A 220 -9.90 -33.63 -31.33
CA GLY A 220 -8.46 -33.34 -31.34
C GLY A 220 -8.00 -32.20 -30.43
N LYS A 221 -8.90 -31.40 -29.85
CA LYS A 221 -8.56 -30.23 -29.00
C LYS A 221 -8.04 -30.56 -27.59
N ARG A 222 -8.12 -31.82 -27.16
CA ARG A 222 -7.67 -32.35 -25.85
C ARG A 222 -8.45 -31.86 -24.62
N THR A 223 -9.12 -30.70 -24.70
CA THR A 223 -10.03 -30.16 -23.68
C THR A 223 -11.48 -30.16 -24.17
N ILE A 224 -12.42 -30.10 -23.23
CA ILE A 224 -13.86 -29.92 -23.46
C ILE A 224 -14.38 -28.84 -22.50
N LYS A 225 -15.42 -28.10 -22.91
CA LYS A 225 -16.12 -27.20 -22.00
C LYS A 225 -17.09 -28.01 -21.13
N GLU A 226 -17.04 -27.81 -19.83
CA GLU A 226 -17.94 -28.42 -18.86
C GLU A 226 -18.44 -27.36 -17.88
N THR A 227 -19.73 -27.36 -17.62
CA THR A 227 -20.35 -26.45 -16.65
C THR A 227 -20.40 -27.14 -15.30
N LYS A 228 -19.74 -26.58 -14.29
CA LYS A 228 -19.71 -27.11 -12.92
C LYS A 228 -20.37 -26.13 -11.98
N ALA A 229 -21.22 -26.64 -11.09
CA ALA A 229 -21.76 -25.85 -9.98
C ALA A 229 -20.68 -25.68 -8.91
N LEU A 230 -20.31 -24.43 -8.62
CA LEU A 230 -19.37 -24.04 -7.59
C LEU A 230 -20.09 -23.28 -6.48
N GLU A 231 -19.52 -23.32 -5.29
CA GLU A 231 -20.03 -22.62 -4.11
C GLU A 231 -18.96 -21.66 -3.60
N LEU A 232 -19.32 -20.39 -3.52
CA LEU A 232 -18.49 -19.32 -2.98
C LEU A 232 -19.04 -18.93 -1.60
N TYR A 233 -18.24 -19.16 -0.56
CA TYR A 233 -18.55 -18.70 0.79
C TYR A 233 -17.88 -17.35 1.06
N ILE A 234 -18.68 -16.33 1.36
CA ILE A 234 -18.25 -14.99 1.71
C ILE A 234 -18.43 -14.81 3.22
N PRO A 235 -17.33 -14.76 3.99
CA PRO A 235 -17.38 -14.55 5.42
C PRO A 235 -18.00 -13.20 5.78
N ARG A 236 -18.70 -13.16 6.91
CA ARG A 236 -19.15 -11.89 7.50
C ARG A 236 -17.96 -10.99 7.81
N GLY A 237 -18.11 -9.69 7.59
CA GLY A 237 -17.06 -8.71 7.84
C GLY A 237 -15.95 -8.69 6.78
N SER A 238 -16.15 -9.37 5.65
CA SER A 238 -15.23 -9.32 4.51
C SER A 238 -14.98 -7.90 4.03
N MET A 239 -13.76 -7.62 3.56
CA MET A 239 -13.32 -6.28 3.16
C MET A 239 -13.28 -6.12 1.65
N GLN A 240 -13.36 -4.87 1.19
CA GLN A 240 -13.15 -4.54 -0.21
C GLN A 240 -11.79 -5.06 -0.71
N GLY A 241 -11.80 -5.70 -1.88
CA GLY A 241 -10.61 -6.28 -2.52
C GLY A 241 -10.09 -7.57 -1.88
N GLU A 242 -10.83 -8.15 -0.92
CA GLU A 242 -10.45 -9.44 -0.35
C GLU A 242 -10.50 -10.56 -1.40
N ARG A 243 -9.51 -11.46 -1.31
CA ARG A 243 -9.32 -12.58 -2.24
C ARG A 243 -9.90 -13.85 -1.66
N ILE A 244 -10.88 -14.45 -2.34
CA ILE A 244 -11.41 -15.78 -2.04
C ILE A 244 -10.95 -16.74 -3.12
N VAL A 245 -10.27 -17.83 -2.73
CA VAL A 245 -9.61 -18.76 -3.65
C VAL A 245 -10.37 -20.08 -3.68
N LEU A 246 -10.77 -20.50 -4.89
CA LEU A 246 -11.27 -21.85 -5.15
C LEU A 246 -10.15 -22.65 -5.82
N GLU A 247 -9.52 -23.52 -5.04
CA GLU A 247 -8.32 -24.25 -5.45
C GLU A 247 -8.59 -25.22 -6.61
N GLY A 248 -7.78 -25.16 -7.67
CA GLY A 248 -7.85 -26.10 -8.80
C GLY A 248 -9.12 -25.99 -9.66
N GLU A 249 -9.91 -24.93 -9.49
CA GLU A 249 -11.15 -24.73 -10.25
C GLU A 249 -10.98 -23.91 -11.55
N ALA A 250 -9.78 -23.40 -11.83
CA ALA A 250 -9.49 -22.73 -13.10
C ALA A 250 -9.46 -23.71 -14.31
N ASP A 251 -9.30 -23.15 -15.50
CA ASP A 251 -9.17 -23.91 -16.75
C ASP A 251 -8.02 -24.94 -16.70
N GLN A 252 -8.35 -26.18 -17.02
CA GLN A 252 -7.39 -27.27 -17.11
C GLN A 252 -6.69 -27.27 -18.46
N MET A 253 -5.37 -27.43 -18.42
CA MET A 253 -4.54 -27.68 -19.60
C MET A 253 -3.99 -29.11 -19.56
N PRO A 254 -3.90 -29.80 -20.70
CA PRO A 254 -3.25 -31.11 -20.75
C PRO A 254 -1.83 -31.04 -20.19
N ASP A 255 -1.42 -32.07 -19.46
CA ASP A 255 -0.07 -32.20 -18.87
C ASP A 255 0.30 -31.12 -17.83
N MET A 256 -0.71 -30.41 -17.29
CA MET A 256 -0.55 -29.35 -16.30
C MET A 256 -1.49 -29.52 -15.10
N ILE A 257 -1.06 -29.05 -13.92
CA ILE A 257 -1.92 -28.95 -12.73
C ILE A 257 -2.83 -27.73 -12.90
N PRO A 258 -4.14 -27.82 -12.61
CA PRO A 258 -5.02 -26.66 -12.68
C PRO A 258 -4.57 -25.52 -11.76
N GLY A 259 -4.71 -24.30 -12.27
CA GLY A 259 -4.67 -23.05 -11.50
C GLY A 259 -5.89 -22.89 -10.60
N ASP A 260 -5.91 -21.78 -9.87
CA ASP A 260 -6.99 -21.44 -8.96
C ASP A 260 -7.95 -20.43 -9.58
N LEU A 261 -9.23 -20.50 -9.20
CA LEU A 261 -10.21 -19.46 -9.50
C LEU A 261 -10.26 -18.50 -8.32
N ILE A 262 -9.84 -17.25 -8.53
CA ILE A 262 -9.61 -16.25 -7.50
C ILE A 262 -10.65 -15.15 -7.66
N PHE A 263 -11.52 -15.02 -6.65
CA PHE A 263 -12.51 -13.96 -6.58
C PHE A 263 -11.97 -12.76 -5.80
N HIS A 264 -12.03 -11.58 -6.39
CA HIS A 264 -11.81 -10.31 -5.69
C HIS A 264 -13.15 -9.69 -5.35
N LEU A 265 -13.42 -9.50 -4.06
CA LEU A 265 -14.66 -8.88 -3.61
C LEU A 265 -14.71 -7.40 -3.99
N ALA A 266 -15.80 -6.97 -4.61
CA ALA A 266 -16.08 -5.60 -4.98
C ALA A 266 -17.39 -5.13 -4.30
N GLU A 267 -17.26 -4.41 -3.21
CA GLU A 267 -18.30 -3.72 -2.46
C GLU A 267 -19.00 -2.70 -3.36
N GLU A 268 -20.32 -2.85 -3.46
CA GLU A 268 -21.19 -1.88 -4.14
C GLU A 268 -21.51 -0.71 -3.20
N PRO A 269 -21.54 0.54 -3.71
CA PRO A 269 -22.00 1.69 -2.93
C PRO A 269 -23.41 1.45 -2.37
N HIS A 270 -23.63 1.82 -1.12
CA HIS A 270 -24.92 1.69 -0.46
C HIS A 270 -25.53 3.08 -0.23
N ASP A 271 -26.85 3.19 -0.41
CA ASP A 271 -27.57 4.48 -0.36
C ASP A 271 -27.44 5.17 1.01
N ASN A 272 -27.67 4.43 2.09
CA ASN A 272 -27.72 4.99 3.45
C ASN A 272 -26.41 4.88 4.25
N PHE A 273 -25.48 4.01 3.85
CA PHE A 273 -24.32 3.66 4.66
C PHE A 273 -23.03 3.81 3.86
N THR A 274 -22.07 4.50 4.44
CA THR A 274 -20.69 4.52 3.98
C THR A 274 -19.82 3.73 4.95
N ARG A 275 -19.04 2.79 4.44
CA ARG A 275 -18.16 1.95 5.25
C ARG A 275 -16.76 2.53 5.33
N ILE A 276 -16.21 2.63 6.54
CA ILE A 276 -14.81 3.01 6.79
C ILE A 276 -14.18 1.93 7.67
N GLY A 277 -13.51 0.96 7.04
CA GLY A 277 -12.91 -0.17 7.76
C GLY A 277 -13.98 -1.08 8.37
N HIS A 278 -14.08 -1.07 9.69
CA HIS A 278 -15.12 -1.80 10.45
C HIS A 278 -16.26 -0.90 10.92
N ASP A 279 -16.09 0.41 10.81
CA ASP A 279 -17.10 1.38 11.22
C ASP A 279 -17.99 1.73 10.04
N LEU A 280 -19.22 2.14 10.37
CA LEU A 280 -20.20 2.61 9.41
C LEU A 280 -20.50 4.07 9.69
N SER A 281 -20.77 4.85 8.65
CA SER A 281 -21.34 6.18 8.77
C SER A 281 -22.65 6.26 7.99
N ALA A 282 -23.67 6.90 8.56
CA ALA A 282 -24.93 7.17 7.90
C ALA A 282 -25.41 8.59 8.21
N ASP A 283 -26.20 9.14 7.31
CA ASP A 283 -26.83 10.44 7.52
C ASP A 283 -28.06 10.30 8.42
N LEU A 284 -28.12 11.12 9.46
CA LEU A 284 -29.25 11.21 10.37
C LEU A 284 -30.02 12.49 10.07
N HIS A 285 -31.14 12.32 9.37
CA HIS A 285 -32.09 13.39 9.09
C HIS A 285 -32.96 13.67 10.33
N VAL A 286 -32.83 14.88 10.84
CA VAL A 286 -33.62 15.41 11.96
C VAL A 286 -34.25 16.73 11.56
N THR A 287 -35.51 16.93 11.94
CA THR A 287 -36.14 18.23 11.73
C THR A 287 -35.56 19.27 12.69
N LEU A 288 -35.64 20.56 12.35
CA LEU A 288 -35.23 21.65 13.25
C LEU A 288 -35.89 21.56 14.64
N ALA A 289 -37.16 21.16 14.69
CA ALA A 289 -37.88 20.96 15.94
C ALA A 289 -37.28 19.82 16.78
N GLU A 290 -36.96 18.68 16.16
CA GLU A 290 -36.31 17.55 16.83
C GLU A 290 -34.89 17.91 17.30
N ALA A 291 -34.14 18.67 16.50
CA ALA A 291 -32.79 19.10 16.82
C ALA A 291 -32.73 20.01 18.06
N LEU A 292 -33.75 20.86 18.26
CA LEU A 292 -33.85 21.78 19.41
C LEU A 292 -34.54 21.14 20.63
N SER A 293 -35.61 20.38 20.42
CA SER A 293 -36.46 19.87 21.50
C SER A 293 -36.12 18.45 21.95
N GLY A 294 -35.26 17.73 21.23
CA GLY A 294 -34.98 16.31 21.45
C GLY A 294 -36.01 15.41 20.80
N PHE A 295 -35.67 14.12 20.63
CA PHE A 295 -36.54 13.14 19.99
C PHE A 295 -36.25 11.73 20.51
N SER A 296 -37.24 10.85 20.40
CA SER A 296 -37.10 9.43 20.70
C SER A 296 -37.84 8.63 19.63
N ARG A 297 -37.11 8.11 18.64
CA ARG A 297 -37.68 7.33 17.54
C ARG A 297 -36.66 6.39 16.89
N VAL A 298 -37.16 5.48 16.06
CA VAL A 298 -36.32 4.73 15.12
C VAL A 298 -35.84 5.68 14.04
N VAL A 299 -34.52 5.81 13.91
CA VAL A 299 -33.90 6.78 12.99
C VAL A 299 -33.54 6.17 11.64
N LEU A 300 -33.17 4.90 11.61
CA LEU A 300 -32.74 4.20 10.40
C LEU A 300 -32.92 2.69 10.53
N LYS A 301 -32.99 2.00 9.39
CA LYS A 301 -32.93 0.54 9.30
C LYS A 301 -31.47 0.13 9.08
N HIS A 302 -30.98 -0.77 9.91
CA HIS A 302 -29.63 -1.31 9.80
C HIS A 302 -29.55 -2.41 8.73
N LEU A 303 -28.34 -2.90 8.43
CA LEU A 303 -28.05 -3.87 7.36
C LEU A 303 -28.68 -5.25 7.59
N ASP A 304 -29.07 -5.54 8.84
CA ASP A 304 -29.81 -6.73 9.22
C ASP A 304 -31.34 -6.57 9.12
N GLY A 305 -31.84 -5.36 8.82
CA GLY A 305 -33.24 -5.02 8.78
C GLY A 305 -33.82 -4.54 10.12
N ARG A 306 -33.05 -4.55 11.21
CA ARG A 306 -33.49 -4.01 12.50
C ARG A 306 -33.52 -2.48 12.47
N GLY A 307 -34.47 -1.88 13.18
CA GLY A 307 -34.51 -0.43 13.36
C GLY A 307 -33.60 0.01 14.50
N ILE A 308 -32.75 1.01 14.29
CA ILE A 308 -31.94 1.62 15.35
C ILE A 308 -32.78 2.72 16.00
N HIS A 309 -33.13 2.53 17.26
CA HIS A 309 -33.83 3.51 18.07
C HIS A 309 -32.82 4.40 18.81
N ILE A 310 -33.01 5.72 18.72
CA ILE A 310 -32.20 6.71 19.43
C ILE A 310 -33.11 7.57 20.28
N ASP A 311 -32.73 7.73 21.54
CA ASP A 311 -33.33 8.65 22.48
C ASP A 311 -32.33 9.78 22.74
N HIS A 312 -32.66 10.98 22.24
CA HIS A 312 -31.88 12.19 22.44
C HIS A 312 -32.63 13.12 23.40
N PRO A 313 -32.05 13.41 24.59
CA PRO A 313 -32.76 14.09 25.67
C PRO A 313 -33.08 15.55 25.32
N ARG A 314 -34.25 16.00 25.81
CA ARG A 314 -34.66 17.40 25.70
C ARG A 314 -33.65 18.32 26.38
N GLY A 315 -33.34 19.45 25.74
CA GLY A 315 -32.41 20.46 26.26
C GLY A 315 -30.97 20.30 25.78
N LYS A 316 -30.62 19.21 25.09
CA LYS A 316 -29.37 19.13 24.32
C LYS A 316 -29.66 19.45 22.86
N ILE A 317 -29.03 20.50 22.33
CA ILE A 317 -29.20 20.90 20.93
C ILE A 317 -28.28 20.06 20.05
N LEU A 318 -28.82 19.49 18.97
CA LEU A 318 -28.04 18.87 17.90
C LEU A 318 -27.76 19.90 16.82
N ARG A 319 -26.50 20.01 16.41
CA ARG A 319 -26.08 20.94 15.35
C ARG A 319 -25.88 20.19 14.04
N PRO A 320 -26.09 20.85 12.89
CA PRO A 320 -25.71 20.29 11.60
C PRO A 320 -24.23 19.89 11.60
N GLY A 321 -23.93 18.67 11.16
CA GLY A 321 -22.58 18.11 11.12
C GLY A 321 -22.10 17.45 12.42
N ASP A 322 -22.87 17.51 13.52
CA ASP A 322 -22.56 16.74 14.73
C ASP A 322 -22.56 15.24 14.42
N ALA A 323 -21.68 14.48 15.08
CA ALA A 323 -21.58 13.03 14.90
C ALA A 323 -22.04 12.29 16.18
N LEU A 324 -23.10 11.51 16.08
CA LEU A 324 -23.56 10.62 17.14
C LEU A 324 -22.99 9.23 16.95
N LYS A 325 -22.27 8.74 17.96
CA LYS A 325 -21.68 7.39 17.95
C LYS A 325 -22.62 6.38 18.61
N VAL A 326 -23.01 5.35 17.87
CA VAL A 326 -23.74 4.19 18.35
C VAL A 326 -22.76 3.01 18.44
N PRO A 327 -22.31 2.65 19.66
CA PRO A 327 -21.27 1.63 19.82
C PRO A 327 -21.79 0.23 19.43
N GLY A 328 -20.97 -0.55 18.74
CA GLY A 328 -21.28 -1.96 18.41
C GLY A 328 -22.31 -2.19 17.29
N GLU A 329 -22.76 -1.13 16.60
CA GLU A 329 -23.67 -1.22 15.44
C GLU A 329 -22.95 -0.99 14.09
N GLY A 330 -21.63 -1.18 14.05
CA GLY A 330 -20.83 -1.19 12.82
C GLY A 330 -20.72 -2.58 12.16
N MET A 331 -19.75 -2.75 11.27
CA MET A 331 -19.50 -4.02 10.59
C MET A 331 -18.92 -5.07 11.54
N PRO A 332 -19.29 -6.35 11.40
CA PRO A 332 -18.71 -7.43 12.18
C PRO A 332 -17.23 -7.64 11.85
N HIS A 333 -16.45 -8.05 12.84
CA HIS A 333 -15.10 -8.55 12.59
C HIS A 333 -15.15 -10.00 12.07
N LYS A 334 -14.21 -10.34 11.18
CA LYS A 334 -14.09 -11.72 10.65
C LYS A 334 -13.80 -12.75 11.73
N ARG A 335 -13.08 -12.34 12.77
CA ARG A 335 -12.68 -13.19 13.89
C ARG A 335 -13.37 -12.67 15.15
N GLY A 336 -14.18 -13.53 15.77
CA GLY A 336 -14.95 -13.18 16.97
C GLY A 336 -16.34 -12.63 16.66
N ASP A 337 -17.00 -12.14 17.71
CA ASP A 337 -18.37 -11.61 17.65
C ASP A 337 -18.43 -10.09 17.89
N ALA A 338 -17.26 -9.45 17.99
CA ALA A 338 -17.17 -8.01 18.07
C ALA A 338 -17.60 -7.36 16.74
N LYS A 339 -18.16 -6.16 16.86
CA LYS A 339 -18.55 -5.29 15.75
C LYS A 339 -17.86 -3.94 15.92
N GLY A 340 -17.67 -3.23 14.81
CA GLY A 340 -17.29 -1.81 14.84
C GLY A 340 -18.45 -0.93 15.33
N ASP A 341 -18.30 0.37 15.14
CA ASP A 341 -19.25 1.37 15.59
C ASP A 341 -19.99 2.04 14.42
N LEU A 342 -21.18 2.56 14.68
CA LEU A 342 -21.95 3.35 13.73
C LEU A 342 -21.88 4.84 14.11
N TYR A 343 -21.49 5.68 13.16
CA TYR A 343 -21.47 7.13 13.29
C TYR A 343 -22.61 7.74 12.49
N LEU A 344 -23.43 8.53 13.15
CA LEU A 344 -24.55 9.21 12.54
C LEU A 344 -24.25 10.68 12.41
N ILE A 345 -24.15 11.14 11.16
CA ILE A 345 -23.86 12.53 10.84
C ILE A 345 -25.19 13.27 10.79
N VAL A 346 -25.37 14.24 11.68
CA VAL A 346 -26.62 14.99 11.82
C VAL A 346 -26.78 15.92 10.62
N LYS A 347 -27.88 15.73 9.87
CA LYS A 347 -28.38 16.64 8.86
C LYS A 347 -29.71 17.21 9.36
N VAL A 348 -29.75 18.54 9.50
CA VAL A 348 -30.95 19.23 9.97
C VAL A 348 -31.77 19.67 8.77
N ASP A 349 -32.97 19.11 8.65
CA ASP A 349 -33.92 19.48 7.62
C ASP A 349 -34.71 20.71 8.11
N PHE A 350 -34.58 21.81 7.38
CA PHE A 350 -35.30 23.05 7.63
C PHE A 350 -36.71 22.99 7.01
N PRO A 351 -37.70 23.67 7.60
CA PRO A 351 -39.03 23.78 7.00
C PRO A 351 -38.97 24.50 5.65
N GLU A 352 -39.96 24.22 4.79
CA GLU A 352 -40.09 24.86 3.48
C GLU A 352 -40.41 26.36 3.60
N ASP A 353 -40.07 27.10 2.54
CA ASP A 353 -40.36 28.53 2.44
C ASP A 353 -41.86 28.80 2.55
N GLY A 354 -42.24 29.77 3.40
CA GLY A 354 -43.65 30.10 3.65
C GLY A 354 -44.38 29.16 4.62
N TRP A 355 -43.66 28.30 5.36
CA TRP A 355 -44.25 27.45 6.39
C TRP A 355 -44.99 28.24 7.49
N LEU A 356 -44.59 29.48 7.76
CA LEU A 356 -45.31 30.40 8.65
C LEU A 356 -46.09 31.43 7.83
N SER A 357 -47.39 31.55 8.12
CA SER A 357 -48.32 32.37 7.33
C SER A 357 -48.57 33.76 7.92
N SER A 358 -48.31 33.95 9.22
CA SER A 358 -48.68 35.19 9.92
C SER A 358 -47.48 35.89 10.56
N ASN A 359 -47.38 37.22 10.45
CA ASN A 359 -46.32 38.01 11.11
C ASN A 359 -46.25 37.80 12.63
N ALA A 360 -47.38 37.55 13.29
CA ALA A 360 -47.42 37.25 14.73
C ALA A 360 -46.72 35.93 15.11
N GLU A 361 -46.67 34.95 14.20
CA GLU A 361 -45.97 33.67 14.41
C GLU A 361 -44.46 33.87 14.35
N TYR A 362 -43.99 34.73 13.42
CA TYR A 362 -42.58 35.13 13.34
C TYR A 362 -42.12 35.87 14.61
N ASP A 363 -42.91 36.81 15.12
CA ASP A 363 -42.61 37.51 16.38
C ASP A 363 -42.55 36.55 17.59
N SER A 364 -43.39 35.52 17.58
CA SER A 364 -43.40 34.49 18.64
C SER A 364 -42.18 33.59 18.54
N LEU A 365 -41.76 33.21 17.34
CA LEU A 365 -40.55 32.43 17.10
C LEU A 365 -39.28 33.21 17.51
N GLN A 366 -39.22 34.51 17.18
CA GLN A 366 -38.09 35.37 17.52
C GLN A 366 -37.89 35.52 19.04
N LYS A 367 -38.98 35.43 19.83
CA LYS A 367 -38.90 35.43 21.30
C LYS A 367 -38.36 34.12 21.88
N LEU A 368 -38.51 33.00 21.16
CA LEU A 368 -38.08 31.67 21.61
C LEU A 368 -36.62 31.36 21.23
N LEU A 369 -36.12 31.98 20.17
CA LEU A 369 -34.76 31.80 19.66
C LEU A 369 -33.79 32.82 20.28
N PRO A 370 -32.45 32.57 20.22
CA PRO A 370 -31.45 33.54 20.64
C PRO A 370 -31.64 34.88 19.92
N PRO A 371 -31.32 36.01 20.58
CA PRO A 371 -31.45 37.32 19.96
C PRO A 371 -30.56 37.41 18.71
N PRO A 372 -30.98 38.16 17.70
CA PRO A 372 -30.17 38.40 16.51
C PRO A 372 -28.83 39.03 16.91
N VAL A 373 -27.77 38.67 16.18
CA VAL A 373 -26.43 39.24 16.39
C VAL A 373 -26.49 40.75 16.15
N GLU A 374 -25.81 41.52 16.99
CA GLU A 374 -25.72 42.97 16.80
C GLU A 374 -25.12 43.28 15.42
N PRO A 375 -25.73 44.22 14.66
CA PRO A 375 -25.18 44.65 13.38
C PRO A 375 -23.74 45.12 13.54
N ILE A 376 -22.89 44.76 12.58
CA ILE A 376 -21.51 45.24 12.55
C ILE A 376 -21.53 46.74 12.23
N GLU A 377 -21.01 47.57 13.13
CA GLU A 377 -20.87 49.00 12.91
C GLU A 377 -19.78 49.27 11.86
N ALA A 378 -20.14 49.96 10.78
CA ALA A 378 -19.22 50.41 9.73
C ALA A 378 -19.46 51.90 9.46
N GLU A 379 -18.37 52.63 9.14
CA GLU A 379 -18.43 54.09 8.88
C GLU A 379 -19.19 54.42 7.58
N GLU A 380 -19.17 53.52 6.60
CA GLU A 380 -19.86 53.63 5.32
C GLU A 380 -20.64 52.33 5.07
N ILE A 381 -21.93 52.45 4.75
CA ILE A 381 -22.85 51.33 4.53
C ILE A 381 -23.33 51.40 3.09
N ASP A 382 -22.89 50.43 2.28
CA ASP A 382 -23.36 50.27 0.90
C ASP A 382 -24.55 49.31 0.86
N GLU A 383 -25.67 49.76 0.27
CA GLU A 383 -26.79 48.88 -0.03
C GLU A 383 -26.48 48.06 -1.30
N VAL A 384 -26.16 46.78 -1.11
CA VAL A 384 -25.85 45.86 -2.21
C VAL A 384 -27.04 44.95 -2.52
N GLN A 385 -27.26 44.71 -3.82
CA GLN A 385 -28.22 43.69 -4.28
C GLN A 385 -27.56 42.31 -4.20
N TYR A 386 -28.31 41.29 -3.78
CA TYR A 386 -27.85 39.91 -3.77
C TYR A 386 -28.74 39.03 -4.63
N GLU A 387 -28.15 37.97 -5.17
CA GLU A 387 -28.86 36.92 -5.91
C GLU A 387 -29.16 35.76 -4.97
N ALA A 388 -30.44 35.44 -4.77
CA ALA A 388 -30.86 34.47 -3.75
C ALA A 388 -30.51 33.00 -4.08
N ASN A 389 -30.21 32.68 -5.34
CA ASN A 389 -29.95 31.32 -5.83
C ASN A 389 -28.63 31.21 -6.60
N ALA A 390 -27.60 31.94 -6.18
CA ALA A 390 -26.29 31.83 -6.81
C ALA A 390 -25.69 30.43 -6.61
N ASP A 391 -25.21 29.80 -7.68
CA ASP A 391 -24.49 28.54 -7.60
C ASP A 391 -23.04 28.79 -7.18
N ILE A 392 -22.60 28.18 -6.08
CA ILE A 392 -21.25 28.34 -5.57
C ILE A 392 -20.19 27.80 -6.55
N GLU A 393 -20.56 26.89 -7.45
CA GLU A 393 -19.67 26.37 -8.50
C GLU A 393 -19.32 27.42 -9.56
N GLU A 394 -20.12 28.48 -9.72
CA GLU A 394 -19.84 29.61 -10.63
C GLU A 394 -18.78 30.57 -10.05
N MET A 395 -18.48 30.45 -8.76
CA MET A 395 -17.47 31.29 -8.10
C MET A 395 -16.10 31.08 -8.74
N GLY A 396 -15.61 32.12 -9.44
CA GLY A 396 -14.31 32.07 -10.12
C GLY A 396 -14.34 31.44 -11.51
N ALA A 397 -15.52 31.23 -12.11
CA ALA A 397 -15.66 30.75 -13.49
C ALA A 397 -14.88 31.61 -14.51
N HIS A 398 -14.67 32.89 -14.21
CA HIS A 398 -13.92 33.83 -15.05
C HIS A 398 -12.40 33.91 -14.75
N GLN A 399 -11.89 33.19 -13.74
CA GLN A 399 -10.49 33.29 -13.29
C GLN A 399 -9.46 32.81 -14.34
N GLY A 400 -9.91 32.09 -15.39
CA GLY A 400 -9.09 31.62 -16.49
C GLY A 400 -9.39 32.24 -17.86
N ASP A 401 -10.30 33.20 -17.95
CA ASP A 401 -10.66 33.86 -19.22
C ASP A 401 -9.72 35.06 -19.49
N PRO A 402 -8.92 35.03 -20.57
CA PRO A 402 -8.04 36.14 -20.93
C PRO A 402 -8.75 37.49 -21.17
N ARG A 403 -10.09 37.51 -21.30
CA ARG A 403 -10.88 38.74 -21.50
C ARG A 403 -11.24 39.47 -20.20
N TYR A 404 -11.19 38.79 -19.06
CA TYR A 404 -11.59 39.34 -17.76
C TYR A 404 -10.38 39.67 -16.86
N GLY A 405 -9.16 39.40 -17.32
CA GLY A 405 -7.94 39.92 -16.71
C GLY A 405 -7.68 41.35 -17.20
N GLY A 406 -8.12 42.35 -16.43
CA GLY A 406 -7.77 43.74 -16.68
C GLY A 406 -6.26 43.94 -16.60
N GLU A 407 -5.63 44.18 -17.74
CA GLU A 407 -4.36 44.91 -17.82
C GLU A 407 -4.63 46.28 -17.18
N TRP A 408 -3.98 46.59 -16.07
CA TRP A 408 -3.95 47.95 -15.56
C TRP A 408 -3.15 48.75 -16.59
N GLU A 409 -3.82 49.51 -17.45
CA GLU A 409 -3.18 50.45 -18.36
C GLU A 409 -2.66 51.63 -17.53
N ASP A 410 -1.48 51.44 -16.93
CA ASP A 410 -0.67 52.54 -16.44
C ASP A 410 -0.17 53.30 -17.69
N GLU A 411 -0.83 54.39 -18.05
CA GLU A 411 -0.33 55.39 -19.01
C GLU A 411 0.86 56.14 -18.37
N GLU A 412 2.00 55.48 -18.20
CA GLU A 412 3.35 56.07 -18.14
C GLU A 412 4.37 54.99 -17.75
N GLU A 413 5.05 54.44 -18.76
CA GLU A 413 6.49 54.13 -18.80
C GLU A 413 6.77 52.93 -19.72
N GLU A 414 7.64 53.20 -20.69
CA GLU A 414 8.32 52.20 -21.51
C GLU A 414 9.01 51.12 -20.65
N GLU A 415 9.23 49.97 -21.30
CA GLU A 415 10.11 48.87 -20.89
C GLU A 415 9.52 47.75 -20.02
N GLY A 416 8.87 46.81 -20.71
CA GLY A 416 9.34 45.42 -20.66
C GLY A 416 9.00 44.61 -19.42
N GLY A 417 7.70 44.39 -19.18
CA GLY A 417 7.23 43.33 -18.28
C GLY A 417 7.73 41.93 -18.72
N PRO A 418 8.10 41.04 -17.77
CA PRO A 418 8.69 39.76 -18.10
C PRO A 418 7.67 38.86 -18.78
N GLN A 419 7.85 38.62 -20.08
CA GLN A 419 7.22 37.51 -20.79
C GLN A 419 7.40 36.25 -19.94
N CYS A 420 6.29 35.65 -19.53
CA CYS A 420 6.26 34.35 -18.87
C CYS A 420 7.24 33.41 -19.58
N THR A 421 8.37 33.10 -18.92
CA THR A 421 9.38 32.24 -19.49
C THR A 421 8.74 30.88 -19.70
N LYS A 422 8.63 30.44 -20.96
CA LYS A 422 8.06 29.14 -21.34
C LYS A 422 8.62 28.04 -20.42
N ALA A 423 7.75 27.16 -19.93
CA ALA A 423 8.20 26.03 -19.12
C ALA A 423 9.14 25.14 -19.94
N PHE A 424 10.29 24.77 -19.37
CA PHE A 424 11.23 23.87 -20.02
C PHE A 424 10.62 22.46 -20.12
N MET A 425 10.39 21.97 -21.33
CA MET A 425 10.06 20.57 -21.60
C MET A 425 11.32 19.76 -21.91
N ARG A 426 11.48 18.59 -21.28
CA ARG A 426 12.59 17.68 -21.56
C ARG A 426 12.53 17.22 -23.01
N HIS A 427 13.65 17.31 -23.72
CA HIS A 427 13.81 16.78 -25.07
C HIS A 427 13.37 15.30 -25.13
N GLN A 428 12.36 14.99 -25.95
CA GLN A 428 11.73 13.67 -26.13
C GLN A 428 10.82 13.15 -25.00
N SER A 429 10.44 13.98 -24.01
CA SER A 429 9.44 13.57 -23.00
C SER A 429 8.05 13.32 -23.59
N ASP A 430 7.69 14.09 -24.60
CA ASP A 430 6.51 13.96 -25.46
C ASP A 430 6.47 12.64 -26.26
N ARG A 431 7.63 12.07 -26.59
CA ARG A 431 7.73 10.82 -27.37
C ARG A 431 7.73 9.54 -26.54
N PHE A 432 8.02 9.63 -25.24
CA PHE A 432 8.13 8.46 -24.37
C PHE A 432 7.32 8.67 -23.09
N LEU A 433 6.09 8.14 -23.04
CA LEU A 433 5.17 8.13 -21.87
C LEU A 433 5.76 7.52 -20.58
N ARG A 434 7.01 7.04 -20.60
CA ARG A 434 7.69 6.38 -19.49
C ARG A 434 8.58 7.31 -18.66
N VAL A 435 8.68 8.61 -18.99
CA VAL A 435 9.54 9.54 -18.25
C VAL A 435 8.78 10.81 -17.92
N ASP A 436 8.59 11.04 -16.62
CA ASP A 436 8.02 12.27 -16.07
C ASP A 436 8.90 13.49 -16.41
N SER A 437 8.30 14.67 -16.41
CA SER A 437 8.87 15.99 -16.68
C SER A 437 10.02 16.39 -15.72
N ALA A 438 10.22 15.66 -14.62
CA ALA A 438 11.20 15.98 -13.59
C ALA A 438 12.67 15.71 -14.03
N TRP A 439 13.55 16.68 -13.73
CA TRP A 439 14.87 16.85 -14.34
C TRP A 439 16.05 16.25 -13.50
N ARG A 440 17.17 15.81 -14.15
CA ARG A 440 18.57 15.70 -13.58
C ARG A 440 19.54 16.73 -14.18
N LYS A 441 20.12 17.67 -13.39
CA LYS A 441 20.83 18.92 -13.82
C LYS A 441 21.62 18.77 -15.16
N PRO A 442 21.51 19.69 -16.14
CA PRO A 442 22.23 19.53 -17.41
C PRO A 442 23.74 19.52 -17.13
N LYS A 443 24.43 18.48 -17.60
CA LYS A 443 25.90 18.36 -17.51
C LYS A 443 26.53 18.81 -18.84
N GLY A 444 27.73 19.39 -18.75
CA GLY A 444 28.49 19.90 -19.89
C GLY A 444 28.87 21.38 -19.74
N ILE A 445 30.05 21.75 -20.24
CA ILE A 445 30.56 23.14 -20.25
C ILE A 445 29.90 23.99 -21.34
N ASP A 446 29.32 23.35 -22.38
CA ASP A 446 28.79 24.02 -23.57
C ASP A 446 27.26 24.22 -23.55
N ASN A 447 26.61 23.96 -22.41
CA ASN A 447 25.16 24.10 -22.32
C ASN A 447 24.73 25.59 -22.21
N ARG A 448 23.96 26.05 -23.21
CA ARG A 448 23.45 27.43 -23.33
C ARG A 448 22.60 27.91 -22.14
N VAL A 449 21.79 27.03 -21.53
CA VAL A 449 20.98 27.32 -20.33
C VAL A 449 21.86 27.49 -19.09
N ARG A 450 22.98 26.75 -19.00
CA ARG A 450 23.98 26.90 -17.93
C ARG A 450 24.76 28.21 -18.02
N ARG A 451 25.06 28.68 -19.25
CA ARG A 451 25.80 29.93 -19.51
C ARG A 451 24.92 31.19 -19.51
N ARG A 452 23.61 31.07 -19.26
CA ARG A 452 22.66 32.21 -19.14
C ARG A 452 22.69 33.17 -20.35
N PHE A 453 22.80 32.63 -21.56
CA PHE A 453 22.70 33.45 -22.78
C PHE A 453 21.31 34.10 -22.88
N ARG A 454 21.26 35.40 -23.25
CA ARG A 454 20.02 36.17 -23.48
C ARG A 454 19.06 35.39 -24.39
N GLY A 455 17.77 35.34 -24.00
CA GLY A 455 16.69 34.68 -24.76
C GLY A 455 16.52 33.17 -24.51
N ASN A 456 17.29 32.56 -23.60
CA ASN A 456 17.11 31.15 -23.23
C ASN A 456 16.24 30.95 -21.98
N LEU A 457 15.70 29.74 -21.86
CA LEU A 457 14.89 29.26 -20.74
C LEU A 457 15.65 29.38 -19.41
N ALA A 458 14.94 29.74 -18.34
CA ALA A 458 15.51 29.82 -17.00
C ALA A 458 16.01 28.45 -16.51
N MET A 459 17.11 28.43 -15.77
CA MET A 459 17.63 27.20 -15.19
C MET A 459 16.66 26.69 -14.12
N PRO A 460 16.19 25.43 -14.18
CA PRO A 460 15.29 24.90 -13.17
C PRO A 460 15.99 24.81 -11.80
N SER A 461 15.34 25.36 -10.78
CA SER A 461 15.69 25.22 -9.37
C SER A 461 15.31 23.81 -8.91
N ILE A 462 16.27 22.88 -8.93
CA ILE A 462 16.05 21.50 -8.48
C ILE A 462 16.68 21.35 -7.10
N GLY A 463 15.85 21.36 -6.08
CA GLY A 463 16.22 20.74 -4.81
C GLY A 463 16.28 19.23 -5.00
N TYR A 464 17.30 18.58 -4.45
CA TYR A 464 17.21 17.13 -4.25
C TYR A 464 16.00 16.90 -3.35
N GLY A 465 14.96 16.27 -3.88
CA GLY A 465 13.80 15.83 -3.12
C GLY A 465 14.24 14.82 -2.08
N SER A 466 14.78 15.30 -0.96
CA SER A 466 15.02 14.48 0.22
C SER A 466 13.66 13.92 0.64
N ASN A 467 13.60 12.64 1.01
CA ASN A 467 12.38 11.99 1.45
C ASN A 467 11.61 12.92 2.40
N LYS A 468 10.30 13.12 2.19
CA LYS A 468 9.46 14.03 3.00
C LYS A 468 9.65 13.79 4.50
N LYS A 469 9.95 12.54 4.91
CA LYS A 469 10.28 12.16 6.29
C LYS A 469 11.63 12.67 6.79
N THR A 470 12.67 12.72 5.94
CA THR A 470 14.03 13.17 6.29
C THR A 470 14.32 14.62 5.90
N ARG A 471 13.37 15.26 5.20
CA ARG A 471 13.47 16.64 4.75
C ARG A 471 13.61 17.58 5.95
N HIS A 472 14.73 18.32 6.00
CA HIS A 472 15.09 19.27 7.06
C HIS A 472 15.53 18.66 8.41
N LEU A 473 15.83 17.36 8.47
CA LEU A 473 16.42 16.75 9.66
C LEU A 473 17.94 16.97 9.70
N THR A 474 18.44 17.43 10.84
CA THR A 474 19.87 17.48 11.15
C THR A 474 20.40 16.07 11.47
N PRO A 475 21.72 15.83 11.41
CA PRO A 475 22.31 14.55 11.82
C PRO A 475 21.97 14.13 13.25
N SER A 476 21.55 15.08 14.09
CA SER A 476 21.11 14.84 15.46
C SER A 476 19.66 14.35 15.60
N GLY A 477 18.94 14.13 14.48
CA GLY A 477 17.54 13.68 14.49
C GLY A 477 16.50 14.78 14.74
N HIS A 478 16.91 16.05 14.82
CA HIS A 478 16.03 17.21 15.06
C HIS A 478 15.88 18.06 13.79
N LYS A 479 14.73 18.70 13.60
CA LYS A 479 14.52 19.73 12.57
C LYS A 479 15.03 21.08 13.05
N ALA A 480 15.79 21.79 12.22
CA ALA A 480 16.29 23.12 12.58
C ALA A 480 15.16 24.17 12.52
N PHE A 481 14.96 24.91 13.62
CA PHE A 481 14.05 26.05 13.69
C PHE A 481 14.86 27.32 13.91
N ARG A 482 14.73 28.31 13.02
CA ARG A 482 15.53 29.53 13.05
C ARG A 482 15.00 30.49 14.12
N VAL A 483 15.82 30.80 15.11
CA VAL A 483 15.49 31.63 16.27
C VAL A 483 16.22 32.97 16.17
N SER A 484 15.49 34.07 16.31
CA SER A 484 16.02 35.44 16.28
C SER A 484 15.97 36.13 17.65
N ASN A 485 15.06 35.71 18.53
CA ASN A 485 14.80 36.30 19.84
C ASN A 485 14.49 35.22 20.89
N VAL A 486 14.31 35.62 22.15
CA VAL A 486 14.02 34.67 23.25
C VAL A 486 12.60 34.06 23.15
N LYS A 487 11.61 34.80 22.67
CA LYS A 487 10.22 34.32 22.48
C LYS A 487 10.15 33.20 21.44
N ASP A 488 10.98 33.26 20.40
CA ASP A 488 11.09 32.21 19.37
C ASP A 488 11.55 30.87 19.97
N VAL A 489 12.30 30.90 21.08
CA VAL A 489 12.71 29.69 21.82
C VAL A 489 11.54 29.11 22.60
N GLU A 490 10.65 29.95 23.12
CA GLU A 490 9.49 29.52 23.91
C GLU A 490 8.45 28.78 23.06
N LEU A 491 8.37 29.10 21.76
CA LEU A 491 7.57 28.34 20.79
C LEU A 491 7.99 26.87 20.68
N LEU A 492 9.24 26.55 21.07
CA LEU A 492 9.78 25.19 21.04
C LEU A 492 9.51 24.39 22.33
N LEU A 493 8.86 24.98 23.34
CA LEU A 493 8.58 24.32 24.61
C LEU A 493 7.81 23.00 24.44
N MET A 494 6.77 22.99 23.61
CA MET A 494 5.96 21.79 23.33
C MET A 494 6.55 20.90 22.22
N HIS A 495 7.64 21.32 21.59
CA HIS A 495 8.22 20.69 20.40
C HIS A 495 9.71 20.35 20.53
N ASN A 496 10.23 20.32 21.76
CA ASN A 496 11.64 20.11 22.09
C ASN A 496 12.22 18.75 21.63
N LYS A 497 11.37 17.73 21.40
CA LYS A 497 11.78 16.42 20.85
C LYS A 497 11.95 16.41 19.33
N THR A 498 11.29 17.32 18.63
CA THR A 498 11.23 17.33 17.15
C THR A 498 12.10 18.42 16.56
N TYR A 499 12.22 19.55 17.25
CA TYR A 499 12.91 20.74 16.75
C TYR A 499 14.09 21.13 17.63
N ALA A 500 15.16 21.59 16.98
CA ALA A 500 16.32 22.20 17.63
C ALA A 500 16.40 23.67 17.18
N ALA A 501 16.76 24.55 18.10
CA ALA A 501 16.94 25.97 17.85
C ALA A 501 18.25 26.23 17.06
N GLU A 502 18.15 26.94 15.96
CA GLU A 502 19.28 27.46 15.20
C GLU A 502 19.28 28.99 15.28
N ILE A 503 20.27 29.56 15.96
CA ILE A 503 20.32 31.01 16.17
C ILE A 503 20.69 31.71 14.86
N ALA A 504 19.88 32.66 14.44
CA ALA A 504 20.08 33.39 13.19
C ALA A 504 21.42 34.15 13.17
N HIS A 505 22.04 34.25 11.99
CA HIS A 505 23.39 34.84 11.83
C HIS A 505 23.46 36.35 12.16
N ASN A 506 22.32 37.04 12.14
CA ASN A 506 22.16 38.47 12.41
C ASN A 506 21.88 38.80 13.89
N VAL A 507 21.88 37.80 14.79
CA VAL A 507 21.69 38.02 16.24
C VAL A 507 23.00 38.46 16.89
N SER A 508 22.93 39.51 17.73
CA SER A 508 24.09 40.03 18.47
C SER A 508 24.57 39.07 19.56
N SER A 509 25.86 39.14 19.93
CA SER A 509 26.47 38.22 20.90
C SER A 509 25.79 38.26 22.27
N ARG A 510 25.32 39.42 22.73
CA ARG A 510 24.58 39.56 24.00
C ARG A 510 23.23 38.81 23.97
N LYS A 511 22.41 39.06 22.94
CA LYS A 511 21.12 38.36 22.76
C LYS A 511 21.31 36.85 22.58
N ARG A 512 22.44 36.44 22.00
CA ARG A 512 22.78 35.01 21.85
C ARG A 512 22.96 34.31 23.19
N VAL A 513 23.60 34.95 24.17
CA VAL A 513 23.75 34.42 25.54
C VAL A 513 22.37 34.23 26.18
N ASP A 514 21.48 35.22 26.05
CA ASP A 514 20.11 35.15 26.59
C ASP A 514 19.30 34.01 25.96
N ILE A 515 19.38 33.84 24.64
CA ILE A 515 18.74 32.75 23.90
C ILE A 515 19.28 31.38 24.36
N ILE A 516 20.58 31.25 24.56
CA ILE A 516 21.21 30.00 25.03
C ILE A 516 20.79 29.69 26.46
N ALA A 517 20.78 30.69 27.34
CA ALA A 517 20.35 30.54 28.73
C ALA A 517 18.87 30.09 28.80
N ARG A 518 17.99 30.71 28.01
CA ARG A 518 16.58 30.32 27.94
C ARG A 518 16.39 28.93 27.34
N ALA A 519 17.10 28.60 26.26
CA ALA A 519 17.03 27.27 25.65
C ALA A 519 17.45 26.16 26.63
N LYS A 520 18.47 26.43 27.47
CA LYS A 520 18.90 25.52 28.53
C LYS A 520 17.83 25.32 29.62
N GLN A 521 17.11 26.37 30.00
CA GLN A 521 15.98 26.27 30.94
C GLN A 521 14.82 25.44 30.39
N LEU A 522 14.53 25.54 29.09
CA LEU A 522 13.42 24.85 28.45
C LEU A 522 13.78 23.45 27.90
N GLY A 523 15.05 23.02 28.06
CA GLY A 523 15.54 21.75 27.53
C GLY A 523 15.59 21.68 25.99
N VAL A 524 15.65 22.83 25.32
CA VAL A 524 15.70 22.92 23.86
C VAL A 524 17.15 22.84 23.39
N LYS A 525 17.44 21.92 22.47
CA LYS A 525 18.77 21.76 21.88
C LYS A 525 19.09 22.91 20.92
N VAL A 526 20.27 23.52 21.06
CA VAL A 526 20.76 24.58 20.16
C VAL A 526 21.83 23.99 19.22
N THR A 527 21.69 24.20 17.90
CA THR A 527 22.59 23.59 16.89
C THR A 527 23.91 24.35 16.73
N ASN A 528 23.91 25.66 16.91
CA ASN A 528 25.07 26.53 16.73
C ASN A 528 25.42 27.36 17.99
N PRO A 529 25.58 26.75 19.19
CA PRO A 529 25.73 27.49 20.45
C PRO A 529 27.02 28.33 20.50
N LYS A 530 28.08 27.90 19.81
CA LYS A 530 29.41 28.53 19.86
C LYS A 530 29.68 29.55 18.74
N ALA A 531 28.76 29.72 17.78
CA ALA A 531 29.05 30.63 16.67
C ALA A 531 28.98 32.10 17.12
N LYS A 532 29.95 32.94 16.71
CA LYS A 532 30.04 34.38 17.06
C LYS A 532 30.08 34.73 18.56
N VAL A 533 30.27 33.76 19.45
CA VAL A 533 30.59 34.04 20.86
C VAL A 533 32.11 34.16 20.93
N THR A 534 32.63 35.37 20.78
CA THR A 534 34.03 35.67 21.12
C THR A 534 34.21 35.40 22.62
N THR A 535 35.19 34.58 22.96
CA THR A 535 35.59 34.22 24.33
C THR A 535 36.20 35.41 25.04
N GLU A 536 35.36 36.39 25.39
CA GLU A 536 35.67 37.46 26.34
C GLU A 536 34.46 37.67 27.24
N VAL A 537 34.27 36.75 28.19
CA VAL A 537 33.67 37.01 29.51
C VAL A 537 34.44 36.19 30.53
#